data_AF-A0A356CIL5-F1
#
_entry.id   AF-A0A356CIL5-F1
#
_cell.length_a   1.000
_cell.length_b   1.000
_cell.length_c   1.000
_cell.angle_alpha   90.00
_cell.angle_beta   90.00
_cell.angle_gamma   90.00
#
_symmetry.space_group_name_H-M   'P 1'
#
loop_
_entity.id
_entity.type
_entity.pdbx_description
1 polymer ?
#
loop_
_entity_poly.entity_id
_entity_poly.type
_entity_poly.pdbx_seq_one_letter_code
_entity_poly.pdbx_strand_id
1 'polypeptide(L)' 'INADDEYDKTKIDQRQWDHALFIAFAPVEDPQIAIGLIVENGGHGSSTAAPVARLVIDEYMKTQTKPKLGQR' A
#
# COMPACT_ATOMS: atom_id res chain seq x y z
N ILE A 1 24.70 -13.22 3.63
CA ILE A 1 23.66 -13.07 4.66
C ILE A 1 23.67 -14.34 5.47
N ASN A 2 24.17 -14.30 6.70
CA ASN A 2 23.98 -15.37 7.66
C ASN A 2 22.66 -15.12 8.40
N ALA A 3 21.99 -16.18 8.85
CA ALA A 3 20.72 -16.05 9.57
C ALA A 3 20.85 -15.26 10.89
N ASP A 4 22.08 -15.15 11.42
CA ASP A 4 22.40 -14.44 12.66
C ASP A 4 22.79 -12.97 12.43
N ASP A 5 22.91 -12.52 11.18
CA ASP A 5 23.27 -11.14 10.88
C ASP A 5 22.06 -10.21 11.10
N GLU A 6 22.22 -9.17 11.92
CA GLU A 6 21.22 -8.13 12.09
C GLU A 6 21.05 -7.31 10.80
N TYR A 7 19.79 -7.05 10.42
CA TYR A 7 19.49 -6.29 9.22
C TYR A 7 19.95 -4.83 9.36
N ASP A 8 20.93 -4.45 8.54
CA ASP A 8 21.42 -3.09 8.45
C ASP A 8 21.31 -2.58 7.00
N LYS A 9 20.22 -1.86 6.72
CA LYS A 9 19.95 -1.29 5.40
C LYS A 9 21.05 -0.35 4.88
N THR A 10 21.91 0.16 5.76
CA THR A 10 23.01 1.08 5.37
C THR A 10 24.19 0.34 4.75
N LYS A 11 24.26 -0.99 4.93
CA LYS A 11 25.33 -1.86 4.43
C LYS A 11 24.97 -2.61 3.15
N ILE A 12 23.76 -2.41 2.63
CA ILE A 12 23.24 -3.11 1.45
C ILE A 12 22.80 -2.12 0.38
N ASP A 13 22.92 -2.52 -0.89
CA ASP A 13 22.44 -1.71 -2.02
C ASP A 13 20.94 -1.50 -1.88
N GLN A 14 20.45 -0.31 -2.25
CA GLN A 14 19.03 0.01 -2.20
C GLN A 14 18.18 -1.01 -2.96
N ARG A 15 18.68 -1.57 -4.07
CA ARG A 15 17.98 -2.60 -4.87
C ARG A 15 17.83 -3.94 -4.15
N GLN A 16 18.44 -4.10 -2.98
CA GLN A 16 18.37 -5.28 -2.13
C GLN A 16 17.64 -5.01 -0.82
N TRP A 17 17.08 -3.80 -0.64
CA TRP A 17 16.25 -3.51 0.51
C TRP A 17 14.97 -4.36 0.47
N ASP A 18 14.43 -4.63 1.66
CA ASP A 18 13.15 -5.28 1.77
C ASP A 18 12.08 -4.56 0.93
N HIS A 19 11.17 -5.34 0.36
CA HIS A 19 10.03 -4.78 -0.33
C HIS A 19 8.96 -4.39 0.69
N ALA A 20 8.29 -3.26 0.47
CA ALA A 20 7.19 -2.85 1.33
C ALA A 20 5.89 -3.44 0.78
N LEU A 21 5.35 -4.46 1.46
CA LEU A 21 4.06 -5.06 1.13
C LEU A 21 2.95 -4.51 2.02
N PHE A 22 1.76 -4.31 1.46
CA PHE A 22 0.58 -3.94 2.22
C PHE A 22 -0.71 -4.46 1.58
N ILE A 23 -1.65 -4.91 2.40
CA ILE A 23 -2.99 -5.34 2.00
C ILE A 23 -4.00 -4.55 2.83
N ALA A 24 -5.05 -4.05 2.20
CA ALA A 24 -6.12 -3.30 2.86
C ALA A 24 -7.45 -3.48 2.16
N PHE A 25 -8.53 -3.21 2.88
CA PHE A 25 -9.87 -3.08 2.33
C PHE A 25 -10.61 -1.91 2.99
N ALA A 26 -11.62 -1.36 2.32
CA ALA A 26 -12.42 -0.27 2.86
C ALA A 26 -13.81 -0.16 2.18
N PRO A 27 -14.80 0.47 2.85
CA PRO A 27 -14.89 0.74 4.29
C PRO A 27 -14.82 -0.52 5.17
N VAL A 28 -14.72 -0.36 6.50
CA VAL A 28 -14.62 -1.51 7.42
C VAL A 28 -15.97 -2.22 7.54
N GLU A 29 -17.05 -1.45 7.61
CA GLU A 29 -18.41 -1.93 7.88
C GLU A 29 -19.07 -2.54 6.65
N ASP A 30 -18.79 -2.02 5.45
CA ASP A 30 -19.33 -2.49 4.16
C ASP A 30 -18.25 -2.43 3.06
N PRO A 31 -17.30 -3.38 3.01
CA PRO A 31 -16.14 -3.32 2.12
C PRO A 31 -16.51 -3.23 0.63
N GLN A 32 -16.07 -2.17 -0.04
CA GLN A 32 -16.31 -1.93 -1.47
C GLN A 32 -15.07 -2.17 -2.35
N ILE A 33 -13.87 -2.09 -1.75
CA ILE A 33 -12.59 -2.31 -2.43
C ILE A 33 -11.62 -3.05 -1.51
N ALA A 34 -10.84 -3.96 -2.10
CA ALA A 34 -9.66 -4.56 -1.50
C ALA A 34 -8.45 -4.33 -2.41
N ILE A 35 -7.28 -4.12 -1.80
CA ILE A 35 -6.03 -3.84 -2.50
C ILE A 35 -4.92 -4.68 -1.88
N GLY A 36 -4.05 -5.24 -2.72
CA GLY A 36 -2.73 -5.73 -2.33
C GLY A 36 -1.68 -5.05 -3.21
N LEU A 37 -0.64 -4.48 -2.59
CA LEU A 37 0.43 -3.82 -3.33
C LEU A 37 1.80 -4.12 -2.74
N ILE A 38 2.80 -3.90 -3.58
CA ILE A 38 4.22 -4.00 -3.26
C ILE A 38 4.91 -2.73 -3.77
N VAL A 39 5.72 -2.12 -2.91
CA VAL A 39 6.72 -1.12 -3.33
C VAL A 39 8.07 -1.82 -3.32
N GLU A 40 8.58 -2.07 -4.52
CA GLU A 40 9.88 -2.72 -4.71
C GLU A 40 10.95 -1.94 -3.95
N ASN A 41 11.73 -2.65 -3.14
CA ASN A 41 12.82 -2.10 -2.33
C ASN A 41 12.39 -0.94 -1.40
N GLY A 42 11.09 -0.86 -1.07
CA GLY A 42 10.48 0.25 -0.33
C GLY A 42 10.65 0.17 1.20
N GLY A 43 11.28 -0.87 1.73
CA GLY A 43 11.43 -1.11 3.16
C GLY A 43 10.12 -1.58 3.80
N HIS A 44 9.60 -0.80 4.76
CA HIS A 44 8.51 -1.26 5.62
C HIS A 44 7.12 -1.00 5.02
N GLY A 45 6.26 -2.00 5.12
CA GLY A 45 4.87 -1.92 4.65
C GLY A 45 4.08 -0.75 5.23
N SER A 46 4.19 -0.52 6.55
CA SER A 46 3.43 0.52 7.26
C SER A 46 3.87 1.95 6.92
N SER A 47 5.16 2.19 6.73
CA SER A 47 5.68 3.54 6.46
C SER A 47 5.66 3.91 4.97
N THR A 48 5.76 2.92 4.08
CA THR A 48 5.93 3.15 2.64
C THR A 48 4.69 2.73 1.85
N ALA A 49 4.22 1.50 2.01
CA ALA A 49 3.15 0.94 1.19
C ALA A 49 1.74 1.36 1.69
N ALA A 50 1.53 1.50 3.01
CA ALA A 50 0.25 1.88 3.57
C ALA A 50 -0.22 3.29 3.18
N PRO A 51 0.64 4.34 3.15
CA PRO A 51 0.25 5.65 2.64
C PRO A 51 -0.18 5.62 1.16
N VAL A 52 0.49 4.82 0.33
CA VAL A 52 0.10 4.63 -1.08
C VAL A 52 -1.27 3.96 -1.17
N ALA A 53 -1.50 2.90 -0.38
CA ALA A 53 -2.79 2.22 -0.31
C ALA A 53 -3.92 3.17 0.09
N ARG A 54 -3.66 4.06 1.05
CA ARG A 54 -4.61 5.10 1.47
C ARG A 54 -5.00 6.03 0.33
N LEU A 55 -4.03 6.53 -0.45
CA LEU A 55 -4.30 7.42 -1.58
C LEU A 55 -5.18 6.75 -2.64
N VAL A 56 -4.91 5.48 -2.96
CA VAL A 56 -5.70 4.70 -3.92
C VAL A 56 -7.13 4.51 -3.43
N ILE A 57 -7.30 4.10 -2.17
CA ILE A 57 -8.61 3.90 -1.56
C ILE A 57 -9.37 5.24 -1.51
N ASP A 58 -8.74 6.33 -1.07
CA ASP A 58 -9.37 7.65 -1.00
C ASP A 58 -9.86 8.12 -2.38
N GLU A 59 -9.07 7.91 -3.42
CA GLU A 59 -9.48 8.27 -4.78
C GLU A 59 -10.62 7.39 -5.27
N TYR A 60 -10.57 6.08 -5.03
CA TYR A 60 -11.68 5.18 -5.35
C TYR A 60 -12.98 5.62 -4.67
N MET A 61 -12.93 5.94 -3.36
CA MET A 61 -14.12 6.35 -2.62
C MET A 61 -14.75 7.63 -3.14
N LYS A 62 -13.95 8.62 -3.58
CA LYS A 62 -14.47 9.84 -4.22
C LYS A 62 -15.29 9.52 -5.46
N THR A 63 -14.87 8.55 -6.28
CA THR A 63 -15.61 8.17 -7.49
C THR A 63 -16.98 7.56 -7.20
N GLN A 64 -17.13 6.84 -6.08
CA GLN A 64 -18.41 6.28 -5.66
C GLN A 64 -19.40 7.36 -5.18
N THR A 65 -18.88 8.45 -4.63
CA THR A 65 -19.71 9.56 -4.12
C THR A 65 -20.16 10.57 -5.17
N LYS A 66 -19.60 10.54 -6.40
CA LYS A 66 -20.02 11.44 -7.47
C LYS A 66 -21.43 11.04 -7.95
N PRO A 67 -22.43 11.94 -7.94
CA PRO A 67 -23.75 11.64 -8.48
C PRO A 67 -23.62 11.21 -9.94
N LYS A 68 -24.37 10.18 -10.34
CA LYS A 68 -24.55 9.82 -11.76
C LYS A 68 -25.25 10.99 -12.46
N LEU A 69 -24.47 11.96 -12.95
CA LEU A 69 -24.98 13.05 -13.76
C LEU A 69 -25.45 12.44 -15.09
N GLY A 70 -26.77 12.34 -15.30
CA GLY A 70 -27.34 11.98 -16.59
C GLY A 70 -28.28 10.77 -16.65
N GLN A 71 -28.99 10.42 -15.57
CA GLN A 71 -30.22 9.62 -15.70
C GLN A 71 -31.45 10.52 -15.51
N ARG A 72 -31.74 11.33 -16.53
CA ARG A 72 -33.05 11.92 -16.81
C ARG A 72 -33.21 12.03 -18.31
#